data_AF-A0A285V1V3-F1
#
_entry.id   AF-A0A285V1V3-F1
#
_cell.length_a   1.000
_cell.length_b   1.000
_cell.length_c   1.000
_cell.angle_alpha   90.00
_cell.angle_beta   90.00
_cell.angle_gamma   90.00
#
_symmetry.space_group_name_H-M   'P 1'
#
loop_
_entity.id
_entity.type
_entity.pdbx_description
1 polymer ?
#
loop_
_entity_poly.entity_id
_entity_poly.type
_entity_poly.pdbx_seq_one_letter_code
_entity_poly.pdbx_strand_id
1 'polypeptide(L)'
;MPLDPTPPMPEVPEAVAARALLTVSGADRPGVTARLFAALAGAVPAVEVLDVEQVVVHGQLVLGVVVGVLPTEGAPAADEDALLEHLGRLATAVAADVGLRVDVDPATVGPASVSAGRPHHVILLGRPVTPEAVAGAARGIAAVGGNIDAIRRLSDYPVTSFELTVSGAEATALRTELASVAATTGTDIAVERVGLARRSKRLIVLDVDSTLVRGEVIDELAARAGRAAEVARITAAAMNGELDFAESLRKRVAVLAGLPVEVLDEVREALVLTPGARTLIRTLQRLGFRCGIVSGGFTQITDPLAESLGLDFAAANTLEVVDGKLTGGLVGEIVDRSGKARALARFAAEHGIPLDQTVAVGDGANDLDMLNTAGLGIAFNAKPFVREQAHTALNQPYLDAVLQVLGFTRDEVLDAS
;
A
#
# COMPACT_ATOMS: atom_id res chain seq x y z
N MET A 1 -22.70 -32.62 -4.95
CA MET A 1 -21.34 -33.15 -4.71
C MET A 1 -20.39 -31.98 -4.76
N PRO A 2 -19.64 -31.67 -3.69
CA PRO A 2 -18.53 -30.74 -3.86
C PRO A 2 -17.48 -31.42 -4.74
N LEU A 3 -17.14 -30.77 -5.85
CA LEU A 3 -15.98 -31.11 -6.66
C LEU A 3 -14.76 -30.76 -5.83
N ASP A 4 -14.06 -31.76 -5.32
CA ASP A 4 -12.68 -31.64 -4.87
C ASP A 4 -11.80 -31.93 -6.09
N PRO A 5 -11.16 -30.93 -6.74
CA PRO A 5 -10.33 -31.15 -7.89
C PRO A 5 -8.87 -30.95 -7.51
N THR A 6 -8.46 -31.42 -6.33
CA THR A 6 -7.03 -31.55 -6.04
C THR A 6 -6.64 -32.97 -6.45
N PRO A 7 -6.08 -33.20 -7.67
CA PRO A 7 -5.51 -34.50 -7.97
C PRO A 7 -4.46 -34.81 -6.90
N PRO A 8 -4.40 -36.05 -6.39
CA PRO A 8 -3.35 -36.42 -5.45
C PRO A 8 -2.01 -36.10 -6.11
N MET A 9 -1.22 -35.26 -5.44
CA MET A 9 0.17 -35.01 -5.81
C MET A 9 0.84 -36.37 -6.03
N PRO A 10 1.49 -36.61 -7.18
CA PRO A 10 2.29 -37.82 -7.32
C PRO A 10 3.30 -37.85 -6.17
N GLU A 11 3.36 -38.95 -5.44
CA GLU A 11 4.41 -39.19 -4.44
C GLU A 11 5.75 -39.09 -5.19
N VAL A 12 6.45 -37.98 -5.01
CA VAL A 12 7.82 -37.81 -5.51
C VAL A 12 8.68 -38.74 -4.65
N PRO A 13 9.38 -39.73 -5.23
CA PRO A 13 10.26 -40.59 -4.45
C PRO A 13 11.32 -39.72 -3.75
N GLU A 14 11.29 -39.70 -2.42
CA GLU A 14 12.18 -38.91 -1.57
C GLU A 14 13.54 -39.64 -1.44
N ALA A 15 14.24 -39.81 -2.58
CA ALA A 15 15.68 -39.90 -2.54
C ALA A 15 16.17 -38.44 -2.54
N VAL A 16 16.66 -37.95 -1.41
CA VAL A 16 17.26 -36.61 -1.33
C VAL A 16 18.51 -36.63 -2.21
N ALA A 17 18.35 -36.26 -3.48
CA ALA A 17 19.49 -36.08 -4.39
C ALA A 17 20.42 -35.03 -3.78
N ALA A 18 21.73 -35.28 -3.81
CA ALA A 18 22.73 -34.32 -3.32
C ALA A 18 22.54 -32.95 -3.98
N ARG A 19 22.66 -31.87 -3.19
CA ARG A 19 22.42 -30.50 -3.63
C ARG A 19 23.56 -29.59 -3.20
N ALA A 20 23.78 -28.54 -3.98
CA ALA A 20 24.74 -27.49 -3.65
C ALA A 20 24.17 -26.11 -3.96
N LEU A 21 24.58 -25.12 -3.17
CA LEU A 21 24.34 -23.71 -3.41
C LEU A 21 25.65 -23.10 -3.93
N LEU A 22 25.58 -22.48 -5.11
CA LEU A 22 26.65 -21.65 -5.63
C LEU A 22 26.31 -20.18 -5.40
N THR A 23 27.19 -19.45 -4.72
CA THR A 23 27.01 -18.02 -4.47
C THR A 23 28.10 -17.22 -5.19
N VAL A 24 27.71 -16.49 -6.24
CA VAL A 24 28.59 -15.57 -6.95
C VAL A 24 28.43 -14.17 -6.39
N SER A 25 29.54 -13.52 -6.01
CA SER A 25 29.53 -12.15 -5.49
C SER A 25 30.70 -11.29 -5.96
N GLY A 26 30.45 -10.00 -6.18
CA GLY A 26 31.48 -9.01 -6.54
C GLY A 26 30.98 -7.91 -7.46
N ALA A 27 31.90 -7.17 -8.07
CA ALA A 27 31.56 -6.11 -9.03
C ALA A 27 30.90 -6.70 -10.28
N ASP A 28 29.69 -6.22 -10.59
CA ASP A 28 28.86 -6.66 -11.71
C ASP A 28 29.56 -6.42 -13.06
N ARG A 29 29.34 -7.34 -13.99
CA ARG A 29 29.83 -7.24 -15.37
C ARG A 29 28.96 -8.09 -16.31
N PRO A 30 28.86 -7.71 -17.59
CA PRO A 30 28.13 -8.50 -18.57
C PRO A 30 28.70 -9.93 -18.69
N GLY A 31 27.80 -10.93 -18.76
CA GLY A 31 28.14 -12.31 -19.09
C GLY A 31 28.50 -13.23 -17.91
N VAL A 32 28.50 -12.76 -16.66
CA VAL A 32 28.75 -13.61 -15.47
C VAL A 32 27.78 -14.78 -15.41
N THR A 33 26.47 -14.49 -15.48
CA THR A 33 25.40 -15.50 -15.43
C THR A 33 25.58 -16.54 -16.54
N ALA A 34 25.85 -16.10 -17.77
CA ALA A 34 26.03 -16.99 -18.92
C ALA A 34 27.24 -17.92 -18.73
N ARG A 35 28.36 -17.41 -18.21
CA ARG A 35 29.58 -18.20 -17.98
C ARG A 35 29.40 -19.24 -16.88
N LEU A 36 28.72 -18.88 -15.79
CA LEU A 36 28.39 -19.83 -14.72
C LEU A 36 27.54 -20.99 -15.25
N PHE A 37 26.43 -20.69 -15.93
CA PHE A 37 25.54 -21.74 -16.44
C PHE A 37 26.16 -22.56 -17.56
N ALA A 38 27.02 -21.98 -18.40
CA ALA A 38 27.79 -22.74 -19.39
C ALA A 38 28.76 -23.74 -18.72
N ALA A 39 29.39 -23.36 -17.61
CA ALA A 39 30.23 -24.26 -16.83
C ALA A 39 29.40 -25.37 -16.16
N LEU A 40 28.28 -25.02 -15.52
CA LEU A 40 27.37 -25.98 -14.88
C LEU A 40 26.77 -26.98 -15.87
N ALA A 41 26.48 -26.57 -17.10
CA ALA A 41 25.98 -27.46 -18.15
C ALA A 41 26.98 -28.58 -18.52
N GLY A 42 28.28 -28.37 -18.26
CA GLY A 42 29.34 -29.37 -18.43
C GLY A 42 29.71 -30.14 -17.16
N ALA A 43 28.98 -29.96 -16.06
CA ALA A 43 29.29 -30.60 -14.78
C ALA A 43 29.06 -32.13 -14.84
N VAL A 44 29.89 -32.86 -14.09
CA VAL A 44 29.80 -34.33 -13.95
C VAL A 44 29.90 -34.68 -12.46
N PRO A 45 28.87 -35.28 -11.84
CA PRO A 45 27.60 -35.72 -12.44
C PRO A 45 26.75 -34.57 -12.99
N ALA A 46 25.85 -34.89 -13.93
CA ALA A 46 24.95 -33.89 -14.49
C ALA A 46 24.06 -33.31 -13.39
N VAL A 47 23.88 -31.99 -13.41
CA VAL A 47 23.07 -31.26 -12.43
C VAL A 47 21.86 -30.62 -13.10
N GLU A 48 20.77 -30.52 -12.35
CA GLU A 48 19.65 -29.65 -12.67
C GLU A 48 19.70 -28.38 -11.83
N VAL A 49 19.15 -27.30 -12.38
CA VAL A 49 19.00 -26.03 -11.68
C VAL A 49 17.66 -26.07 -10.94
N LEU A 50 17.71 -25.97 -9.62
CA LEU A 50 16.54 -26.01 -8.74
C LEU A 50 16.01 -24.61 -8.42
N ASP A 51 16.91 -23.65 -8.29
CA ASP A 51 16.57 -22.26 -7.99
C ASP A 51 17.66 -21.29 -8.47
N VAL A 52 17.25 -20.07 -8.84
CA VAL A 52 18.16 -19.01 -9.29
C VAL A 52 17.64 -17.66 -8.81
N GLU A 53 18.44 -16.97 -8.00
CA GLU A 53 18.17 -15.60 -7.58
C GLU A 53 19.35 -14.71 -7.92
N GLN A 54 19.09 -13.56 -8.56
CA GLN A 54 20.12 -12.59 -8.92
C GLN A 54 19.67 -11.17 -8.58
N VAL A 55 20.55 -10.42 -7.92
CA VAL A 55 20.37 -8.99 -7.66
C VAL A 55 21.64 -8.22 -7.97
N VAL A 56 21.47 -7.03 -8.55
CA VAL A 56 22.57 -6.06 -8.76
C VAL A 56 22.23 -4.78 -8.00
N VAL A 57 23.02 -4.45 -6.99
CA VAL A 57 22.84 -3.25 -6.16
C VAL A 57 24.05 -2.35 -6.34
N HIS A 58 23.86 -1.17 -6.95
CA HIS A 58 24.93 -0.21 -7.20
C HIS A 58 26.19 -0.82 -7.87
N GLY A 59 25.98 -1.72 -8.84
CA GLY A 59 27.07 -2.39 -9.55
C GLY A 59 27.76 -3.51 -8.76
N GLN A 60 27.16 -3.97 -7.66
CA GLN A 60 27.56 -5.20 -6.96
C GLN A 60 26.54 -6.29 -7.27
N LEU A 61 27.02 -7.39 -7.85
CA LEU A 61 26.25 -8.58 -8.17
C LEU A 61 26.26 -9.54 -6.98
N VAL A 62 25.10 -10.10 -6.66
CA VAL A 62 24.94 -11.35 -5.92
C VAL A 62 24.05 -12.27 -6.75
N LEU A 63 24.55 -13.47 -7.07
CA LEU A 63 23.83 -14.51 -7.81
C LEU A 63 23.91 -15.82 -7.01
N GLY A 64 22.77 -16.28 -6.50
CA GLY A 64 22.60 -17.57 -5.87
C GLY A 64 22.02 -18.58 -6.86
N VAL A 65 22.62 -19.76 -6.95
CA VAL A 65 22.13 -20.86 -7.80
C VAL A 65 22.10 -22.14 -6.97
N VAL A 66 20.92 -22.71 -6.79
CA VAL A 66 20.78 -24.04 -6.17
C VAL A 66 20.74 -25.08 -7.27
N VAL A 67 21.61 -26.08 -7.18
CA VAL A 67 21.66 -27.22 -8.11
C VAL A 67 21.46 -28.54 -7.39
N GLY A 68 20.84 -29.50 -8.06
CA GLY A 68 20.67 -30.87 -7.59
C GLY A 68 21.23 -31.87 -8.60
N VAL A 69 21.73 -33.02 -8.13
CA VAL A 69 22.20 -34.08 -9.03
C VAL A 69 21.01 -34.71 -9.75
N LEU A 70 21.09 -34.78 -11.09
CA LEU A 70 20.09 -35.48 -11.89
C LEU A 70 20.16 -36.99 -11.61
N PRO A 71 19.05 -37.63 -11.21
CA PRO A 71 19.01 -39.07 -11.01
C PRO A 71 19.37 -39.80 -12.31
N THR A 72 20.30 -40.75 -12.22
CA THR A 72 20.60 -41.67 -13.33
C THR A 72 20.05 -43.04 -12.98
N GLU A 73 19.21 -43.64 -13.85
CA GLU A 73 18.63 -44.96 -13.59
C GLU A 73 19.71 -46.01 -13.32
N GLY A 74 19.61 -46.68 -12.17
CA GLY A 74 20.55 -47.74 -11.76
C GLY A 74 21.87 -47.26 -11.13
N ALA A 75 22.09 -45.96 -10.96
CA ALA A 75 23.24 -45.43 -10.25
C ALA A 75 22.98 -45.34 -8.73
N PRO A 76 24.03 -45.50 -7.89
CA PRO A 76 23.91 -45.25 -6.45
C PRO A 76 23.53 -43.78 -6.18
N ALA A 77 22.96 -43.51 -5.00
CA ALA A 77 22.69 -42.15 -4.54
C ALA A 77 23.96 -41.31 -4.66
N ALA A 78 23.82 -40.10 -5.20
CA ALA A 78 24.94 -39.21 -5.44
C ALA A 78 25.63 -38.84 -4.13
N ASP A 79 26.95 -38.94 -4.10
CA ASP A 79 27.78 -38.53 -2.97
C ASP A 79 27.86 -37.00 -2.93
N GLU A 80 27.37 -36.41 -1.83
CA GLU A 80 27.33 -34.97 -1.61
C GLU A 80 28.74 -34.38 -1.55
N ASP A 81 29.69 -35.06 -0.91
CA ASP A 81 31.07 -34.58 -0.80
C ASP A 81 31.73 -34.54 -2.19
N ALA A 82 31.50 -35.57 -3.01
CA ALA A 82 32.02 -35.63 -4.37
C ALA A 82 31.44 -34.53 -5.28
N LEU A 83 30.14 -34.21 -5.10
CA LEU A 83 29.48 -33.10 -5.79
C LEU A 83 30.12 -31.76 -5.41
N LEU A 84 30.26 -31.50 -4.11
CA LEU A 84 30.83 -30.26 -3.59
C LEU A 84 32.28 -30.06 -4.05
N GLU A 85 33.10 -31.12 -4.05
CA GLU A 85 34.46 -31.05 -4.60
C GLU A 85 34.49 -30.71 -6.09
N HIS A 86 33.61 -31.34 -6.89
CA HIS A 86 33.53 -31.08 -8.32
C HIS A 86 33.10 -29.63 -8.60
N LEU A 87 32.03 -29.19 -7.95
CA LEU A 87 31.51 -27.83 -8.08
C LEU A 87 32.51 -26.80 -7.54
N GLY A 88 33.28 -27.10 -6.49
CA GLY A 88 34.34 -26.22 -5.99
C GLY A 88 35.45 -25.98 -7.01
N ARG A 89 35.85 -27.01 -7.78
CA ARG A 89 36.81 -26.85 -8.90
C ARG A 89 36.22 -26.01 -10.03
N LEU A 90 34.98 -26.27 -10.41
CA LEU A 90 34.25 -25.49 -11.41
C LEU A 90 34.12 -24.02 -10.99
N ALA A 91 33.71 -23.78 -9.74
CA ALA A 91 33.59 -22.46 -9.13
C ALA A 91 34.91 -21.71 -9.16
N THR A 92 36.03 -22.37 -8.85
CA THR A 92 37.37 -21.76 -8.93
C THR A 92 37.71 -21.31 -10.36
N ALA A 93 37.40 -22.14 -11.36
CA ALA A 93 37.65 -21.80 -12.77
C ALA A 93 36.76 -20.63 -13.24
N VAL A 94 35.47 -20.66 -12.90
CA VAL A 94 34.53 -19.58 -13.20
C VAL A 94 34.97 -18.30 -12.49
N ALA A 95 35.31 -18.36 -11.21
CA ALA A 95 35.79 -17.22 -10.42
C ALA A 95 37.00 -16.53 -11.06
N ALA A 96 37.98 -17.32 -11.55
CA ALA A 96 39.15 -16.79 -12.24
C ALA A 96 38.80 -16.13 -13.59
N ASP A 97 37.91 -16.76 -14.36
CA ASP A 97 37.50 -16.26 -15.68
C ASP A 97 36.62 -15.01 -15.59
N VAL A 98 35.65 -15.02 -14.67
CA VAL A 98 34.75 -13.89 -14.44
C VAL A 98 35.32 -12.86 -13.49
N GLY A 99 36.43 -13.11 -12.78
CA GLY A 99 37.02 -12.20 -11.80
C GLY A 99 36.07 -11.81 -10.65
N LEU A 100 35.21 -12.73 -10.20
CA LEU A 100 34.31 -12.61 -9.06
C LEU A 100 34.57 -13.76 -8.08
N ARG A 101 34.07 -13.64 -6.85
CA ARG A 101 34.07 -14.74 -5.88
C ARG A 101 32.94 -15.70 -6.22
N VAL A 102 33.21 -17.01 -6.19
CA VAL A 102 32.20 -18.06 -6.31
C VAL A 102 32.41 -19.04 -5.16
N ASP A 103 31.47 -19.06 -4.22
CA ASP A 103 31.43 -19.99 -3.10
C ASP A 103 30.51 -21.17 -3.42
N VAL A 104 30.81 -22.33 -2.84
CA VAL A 104 30.02 -23.55 -2.98
C VAL A 104 29.80 -24.12 -1.59
N ASP A 105 28.52 -24.23 -1.21
CA ASP A 105 28.11 -24.74 0.10
C ASP A 105 27.10 -25.90 -0.08
N PRO A 106 27.05 -26.86 0.86
CA PRO A 106 25.99 -27.86 0.91
C PRO A 106 24.62 -27.18 1.01
N ALA A 107 23.65 -27.65 0.22
CA ALA A 107 22.31 -27.09 0.20
C ALA A 107 21.29 -28.03 0.84
N THR A 108 21.00 -27.84 2.12
CA THR A 108 19.81 -28.41 2.78
C THR A 108 18.57 -27.57 2.45
N VAL A 109 18.31 -27.30 1.17
CA VAL A 109 17.12 -26.54 0.76
C VAL A 109 15.98 -27.54 0.60
N GLY A 110 15.26 -27.84 1.69
CA GLY A 110 13.81 -28.03 1.55
C GLY A 110 13.19 -26.70 1.10
N PRO A 111 11.98 -26.67 0.51
CA PRO A 111 11.30 -25.40 0.21
C PRO A 111 11.45 -24.51 1.44
N ALA A 112 12.06 -23.33 1.27
CA ALA A 112 12.50 -22.44 2.35
C ALA A 112 11.50 -22.57 3.50
N SER A 113 11.96 -23.04 4.66
CA SER A 113 11.05 -23.32 5.78
C SER A 113 10.19 -22.09 5.92
N VAL A 114 8.89 -22.25 5.65
CA VAL A 114 7.95 -21.13 5.66
C VAL A 114 7.93 -20.71 7.10
N SER A 115 8.79 -19.75 7.46
CA SER A 115 8.88 -19.20 8.81
C SER A 115 7.46 -18.85 9.19
N ALA A 116 7.02 -19.26 10.38
CA ALA A 116 5.63 -19.16 10.80
C ALA A 116 5.00 -17.81 10.40
N GLY A 117 4.07 -17.84 9.43
CA GLY A 117 3.34 -16.66 8.94
C GLY A 117 3.62 -16.30 7.47
N ARG A 118 2.63 -15.69 6.80
CA ARG A 118 2.83 -15.08 5.47
C ARG A 118 3.68 -13.80 5.63
N PRO A 119 4.58 -13.48 4.69
CA PRO A 119 5.40 -12.28 4.82
C PRO A 119 4.55 -11.00 4.71
N HIS A 120 5.09 -9.90 5.22
CA HIS A 120 4.48 -8.58 5.27
C HIS A 120 5.37 -7.55 4.57
N HIS A 121 4.76 -6.53 4.00
CA HIS A 121 5.45 -5.33 3.56
C HIS A 121 5.33 -4.26 4.64
N VAL A 122 6.47 -3.80 5.13
CA VAL A 122 6.57 -2.61 5.98
C VAL A 122 7.00 -1.44 5.10
N ILE A 123 6.12 -0.48 4.88
CA ILE A 123 6.40 0.70 4.05
C ILE A 123 6.72 1.87 4.96
N LEU A 124 7.94 2.41 4.86
CA LEU A 124 8.34 3.66 5.51
C LEU A 124 8.18 4.80 4.50
N LEU A 125 7.50 5.87 4.88
CA LEU A 125 7.34 7.07 4.06
C LEU A 125 7.68 8.32 4.88
N GLY A 126 8.53 9.19 4.33
CA GLY A 126 8.93 10.39 5.05
C GLY A 126 9.65 11.41 4.19
N ARG A 127 9.75 12.63 4.70
CA ARG A 127 10.51 13.72 4.09
C ARG A 127 11.28 14.52 5.16
N PRO A 128 12.47 14.07 5.56
CA PRO A 128 13.18 12.87 5.08
C PRO A 128 12.72 11.59 5.79
N VAL A 129 13.07 10.43 5.22
CA VAL A 129 13.21 9.18 6.00
C VAL A 129 14.63 9.18 6.58
N THR A 130 14.76 9.34 7.90
CA THR A 130 16.07 9.44 8.55
C THR A 130 16.69 8.07 8.84
N PRO A 131 18.02 7.97 9.04
CA PRO A 131 18.65 6.74 9.50
C PRO A 131 18.05 6.21 10.82
N GLU A 132 17.63 7.11 11.72
CA GLU A 132 16.96 6.74 12.97
C GLU A 132 15.62 6.04 12.73
N ALA A 133 14.84 6.49 11.72
CA ALA A 133 13.60 5.84 11.32
C ALA A 133 13.84 4.43 10.77
N VAL A 134 14.83 4.27 9.88
CA VAL A 134 15.19 2.96 9.33
C VAL A 134 15.71 2.03 10.43
N ALA A 135 16.60 2.51 11.29
CA ALA A 135 17.15 1.73 12.40
C ALA A 135 16.09 1.39 13.45
N GLY A 136 15.17 2.33 13.72
CA GLY A 136 14.03 2.10 14.60
C GLY A 136 13.10 1.02 14.06
N ALA A 137 12.76 1.08 12.78
CA ALA A 137 11.92 0.08 12.14
C ALA A 137 12.60 -1.31 12.13
N ALA A 138 13.90 -1.37 11.78
CA ALA A 138 14.65 -2.62 11.80
C ALA A 138 14.74 -3.24 13.21
N ARG A 139 14.98 -2.42 14.24
CA ARG A 139 14.95 -2.90 15.64
C ARG A 139 13.56 -3.37 16.06
N GLY A 140 12.50 -2.64 15.71
CA GLY A 140 11.13 -3.02 16.02
C GLY A 140 10.73 -4.33 15.35
N ILE A 141 11.07 -4.51 14.08
CA ILE A 141 10.87 -5.78 13.35
C ILE A 141 11.59 -6.93 14.05
N ALA A 142 12.87 -6.75 14.41
CA ALA A 142 13.64 -7.78 15.09
C ALA A 142 13.11 -8.09 16.51
N ALA A 143 12.60 -7.09 17.24
CA ALA A 143 12.06 -7.25 18.59
C ALA A 143 10.82 -8.16 18.63
N VAL A 144 10.05 -8.21 17.53
CA VAL A 144 8.90 -9.11 17.38
C VAL A 144 9.23 -10.42 16.66
N GLY A 145 10.53 -10.73 16.49
CA GLY A 145 11.01 -11.96 15.86
C GLY A 145 11.01 -11.94 14.32
N GLY A 146 10.75 -10.79 13.71
CA GLY A 146 10.73 -10.64 12.26
C GLY A 146 12.13 -10.54 11.65
N ASN A 147 12.27 -11.04 10.43
CA ASN A 147 13.45 -10.86 9.58
C ASN A 147 13.14 -9.91 8.41
N ILE A 148 14.09 -9.08 8.00
CA ILE A 148 13.97 -8.27 6.78
C ILE A 148 14.60 -9.05 5.63
N ASP A 149 13.78 -9.55 4.72
CA ASP A 149 14.20 -10.37 3.59
C ASP A 149 14.71 -9.51 2.42
N ALA A 150 14.11 -8.33 2.23
CA ALA A 150 14.49 -7.41 1.18
C ALA A 150 14.11 -5.97 1.51
N ILE A 151 14.87 -5.01 0.98
CA ILE A 151 14.55 -3.58 1.05
C ILE A 151 14.60 -3.00 -0.36
N ARG A 152 13.52 -2.34 -0.79
CA ARG A 152 13.48 -1.59 -2.05
C ARG A 152 12.98 -0.17 -1.84
N ARG A 153 13.45 0.76 -2.67
CA ARG A 153 12.91 2.12 -2.73
C ARG A 153 11.66 2.11 -3.61
N LEU A 154 10.55 2.65 -3.12
CA LEU A 154 9.34 2.84 -3.92
C LEU A 154 9.33 4.23 -4.57
N SER A 155 9.82 5.25 -3.87
CA SER A 155 9.84 6.62 -4.39
C SER A 155 10.95 7.46 -3.76
N ASP A 156 11.46 8.47 -4.48
CA ASP A 156 12.25 9.60 -3.97
C ASP A 156 11.48 10.93 -3.89
N TYR A 157 10.28 11.02 -4.46
CA TYR A 157 9.48 12.25 -4.52
C TYR A 157 7.99 11.92 -4.71
N PRO A 158 7.05 12.72 -4.15
CA PRO A 158 7.28 13.89 -3.30
C PRO A 158 7.76 13.54 -1.89
N VAL A 159 7.66 12.26 -1.54
CA VAL A 159 8.13 11.67 -0.29
C VAL A 159 9.10 10.54 -0.61
N THR A 160 10.14 10.40 0.20
CA THR A 160 11.01 9.22 0.12
C THR A 160 10.26 8.06 0.73
N SER A 161 10.26 6.92 0.05
CA SER A 161 9.63 5.71 0.58
C SER A 161 10.43 4.45 0.31
N PHE A 162 10.47 3.59 1.31
CA PHE A 162 11.09 2.28 1.28
C PHE A 162 10.08 1.21 1.65
N GLU A 163 10.15 0.07 0.99
CA GLU A 163 9.40 -1.13 1.32
C GLU A 163 10.37 -2.20 1.81
N LEU A 164 10.10 -2.70 3.00
CA LEU A 164 10.82 -3.81 3.61
C LEU A 164 9.90 -5.03 3.49
N THR A 165 10.38 -6.11 2.87
CA THR A 165 9.71 -7.41 2.92
C THR A 165 10.15 -8.11 4.19
N VAL A 166 9.19 -8.50 5.03
CA VAL A 166 9.41 -9.00 6.39
C VAL A 166 8.74 -10.35 6.58
N SER A 167 9.53 -11.35 6.98
CA SER A 167 9.06 -12.69 7.34
C SER A 167 9.17 -12.93 8.86
N GLY A 168 8.55 -14.00 9.36
CA GLY A 168 8.67 -14.43 10.76
C GLY A 168 7.93 -13.60 11.82
N ALA A 169 7.14 -12.60 11.43
CA ALA A 169 6.35 -11.77 12.35
C ALA A 169 4.91 -11.55 11.90
N GLU A 170 4.00 -11.48 12.87
CA GLU A 170 2.57 -11.22 12.65
C GLU A 170 2.26 -9.73 12.49
N ALA A 171 1.29 -9.40 11.62
CA ALA A 171 0.92 -8.02 11.29
C ALA A 171 0.62 -7.15 12.53
N THR A 172 -0.11 -7.67 13.52
CA THR A 172 -0.52 -6.91 14.71
C THR A 172 0.67 -6.56 15.59
N ALA A 173 1.64 -7.47 15.72
CA ALA A 173 2.85 -7.23 16.49
C ALA A 173 3.72 -6.16 15.81
N LEU A 174 3.90 -6.28 14.48
CA LEU A 174 4.59 -5.28 13.67
C LEU A 174 3.95 -3.89 13.79
N ARG A 175 2.62 -3.79 13.62
CA ARG A 175 1.90 -2.50 13.71
C ARG A 175 2.08 -1.85 15.08
N THR A 176 1.93 -2.64 16.16
CA THR A 176 2.06 -2.14 17.53
C THR A 176 3.46 -1.58 17.79
N GLU A 177 4.49 -2.36 17.45
CA GLU A 177 5.88 -1.97 17.72
C GLU A 177 6.30 -0.76 16.87
N LEU A 178 5.96 -0.78 15.58
CA LEU A 178 6.35 0.25 14.62
C LEU A 178 5.57 1.57 14.78
N ALA A 179 4.40 1.56 15.42
CA ALA A 179 3.66 2.78 15.73
C ALA A 179 4.49 3.76 16.59
N SER A 180 5.27 3.23 17.54
CA SER A 180 6.16 4.05 18.38
C SER A 180 7.29 4.69 17.59
N VAL A 181 7.85 3.96 16.61
CA VAL A 181 8.88 4.45 15.69
C VAL A 181 8.31 5.56 14.80
N ALA A 182 7.11 5.36 14.25
CA ALA A 182 6.44 6.36 13.44
C ALA A 182 6.22 7.67 14.22
N ALA A 183 5.69 7.57 15.45
CA ALA A 183 5.43 8.72 16.32
C ALA A 183 6.71 9.48 16.73
N THR A 184 7.79 8.76 17.02
CA THR A 184 9.05 9.37 17.49
C THR A 184 9.87 10.00 16.37
N THR A 185 9.79 9.46 15.15
CA THR A 185 10.61 9.92 14.02
C THR A 185 9.86 10.81 13.04
N GLY A 186 8.54 10.90 13.13
CA GLY A 186 7.70 11.63 12.17
C GLY A 186 7.62 10.97 10.79
N THR A 187 8.10 9.74 10.66
CA THR A 187 7.95 8.90 9.46
C THR A 187 6.63 8.15 9.53
N ASP A 188 5.91 8.04 8.42
CA ASP A 188 4.74 7.18 8.33
C ASP A 188 5.18 5.74 8.12
N ILE A 189 4.58 4.80 8.85
CA ILE A 189 4.87 3.38 8.72
C ILE A 189 3.56 2.61 8.49
N ALA A 190 3.47 1.95 7.34
CA ALA A 190 2.34 1.10 6.99
C ALA A 190 2.78 -0.38 7.03
N VAL A 191 1.88 -1.27 7.47
CA VAL A 191 2.12 -2.72 7.48
C VAL A 191 1.01 -3.41 6.69
N GLU A 192 1.39 -3.96 5.54
CA GLU A 192 0.50 -4.64 4.61
C GLU A 192 0.91 -6.10 4.45
N ARG A 193 -0.05 -6.98 4.15
CA ARG A 193 0.27 -8.39 3.85
C ARG A 193 0.88 -8.49 2.46
N VAL A 194 1.93 -9.31 2.32
CA VAL A 194 2.44 -9.69 0.99
C VAL A 194 1.40 -10.56 0.31
N GLY A 195 1.21 -10.35 -0.99
CA GLY A 195 0.38 -11.19 -1.84
C GLY A 195 -0.54 -10.41 -2.77
N LEU A 196 -1.34 -11.16 -3.53
CA LEU A 196 -2.21 -10.59 -4.56
C LEU A 196 -3.20 -9.57 -3.98
N ALA A 197 -3.66 -9.73 -2.74
CA ALA A 197 -4.67 -8.89 -2.11
C ALA A 197 -4.34 -7.37 -2.09
N ARG A 198 -3.04 -7.02 -2.00
CA ARG A 198 -2.58 -5.64 -2.05
C ARG A 198 -2.66 -5.08 -3.48
N ARG A 199 -2.21 -5.85 -4.48
CA ARG A 199 -2.25 -5.46 -5.90
C ARG A 199 -3.62 -5.71 -6.56
N SER A 200 -4.53 -6.39 -5.89
CA SER A 200 -5.89 -6.68 -6.37
C SER A 200 -6.93 -5.67 -5.89
N LYS A 201 -6.51 -4.57 -5.26
CA LYS A 201 -7.42 -3.45 -4.98
C LYS A 201 -7.93 -2.88 -6.32
N ARG A 202 -9.21 -2.51 -6.39
CA ARG A 202 -9.88 -2.09 -7.65
C ARG A 202 -10.80 -0.89 -7.48
N LEU A 203 -11.08 -0.46 -6.26
CA LEU A 203 -11.94 0.67 -5.99
C LEU A 203 -11.34 1.55 -4.90
N ILE A 204 -11.37 2.86 -5.09
CA ILE A 204 -11.00 3.84 -4.06
C ILE A 204 -12.12 4.85 -3.85
N VAL A 205 -12.42 5.12 -2.57
CA VAL A 205 -13.26 6.22 -2.11
C VAL A 205 -12.40 7.20 -1.32
N LEU A 206 -12.53 8.49 -1.64
CA LEU A 206 -11.87 9.58 -0.93
C LEU A 206 -12.92 10.42 -0.18
N ASP A 207 -12.62 10.82 1.05
CA ASP A 207 -13.30 12.00 1.61
C ASP A 207 -12.90 13.25 0.82
N VAL A 208 -13.76 14.27 0.89
CA VAL A 208 -13.57 15.53 0.17
C VAL A 208 -12.86 16.53 1.04
N ASP A 209 -13.53 17.08 2.04
CA ASP A 209 -13.00 18.11 2.94
C ASP A 209 -11.78 17.57 3.69
N SER A 210 -10.74 18.40 3.83
CA SER A 210 -9.47 18.07 4.49
C SER A 210 -8.72 16.81 3.97
N THR A 211 -9.21 16.16 2.90
CA THR A 211 -8.63 14.96 2.28
C THR A 211 -8.35 15.18 0.79
N LEU A 212 -9.37 15.17 -0.09
CA LEU A 212 -9.20 15.44 -1.52
C LEU A 212 -8.99 16.93 -1.80
N VAL A 213 -9.70 17.80 -1.07
CA VAL A 213 -9.55 19.25 -1.11
C VAL A 213 -9.02 19.74 0.23
N ARG A 214 -8.35 20.89 0.21
CA ARG A 214 -7.84 21.53 1.42
C ARG A 214 -8.93 22.39 2.07
N GLY A 215 -9.06 22.27 3.38
CA GLY A 215 -10.04 23.02 4.16
C GLY A 215 -11.43 22.41 4.11
N GLU A 216 -12.40 23.16 4.65
CA GLU A 216 -13.78 22.74 4.84
C GLU A 216 -14.73 23.61 4.00
N VAL A 217 -15.48 23.00 3.09
CA VAL A 217 -16.42 23.69 2.19
C VAL A 217 -17.46 24.51 2.95
N ILE A 218 -17.96 23.99 4.07
CA ILE A 218 -18.99 24.67 4.87
C ILE A 218 -18.45 25.93 5.55
N ASP A 219 -17.17 25.95 5.92
CA ASP A 219 -16.52 27.11 6.52
C ASP A 219 -16.31 28.22 5.47
N GLU A 220 -15.97 27.84 4.23
CA GLU A 220 -15.88 28.77 3.09
C GLU A 220 -17.23 29.41 2.71
N LEU A 221 -18.32 28.63 2.79
CA LEU A 221 -19.68 29.16 2.63
C LEU A 221 -20.06 30.11 3.78
N ALA A 222 -19.74 29.73 5.01
CA ALA A 222 -19.99 30.55 6.19
C ALA A 222 -19.20 31.87 6.17
N ALA A 223 -17.97 31.85 5.66
CA ALA A 223 -17.15 33.04 5.48
C ALA A 223 -17.81 34.03 4.51
N ARG A 224 -18.34 33.55 3.38
CA ARG A 224 -19.09 34.37 2.41
C ARG A 224 -20.42 34.88 2.96
N ALA A 225 -21.03 34.17 3.91
CA ALA A 225 -22.17 34.67 4.69
C ALA A 225 -21.80 35.72 5.75
N GLY A 226 -20.51 35.95 6.03
CA GLY A 226 -20.07 36.75 7.18
C GLY A 226 -20.38 36.09 8.53
N ARG A 227 -20.52 34.75 8.54
CA ARG A 227 -20.96 33.92 9.67
C ARG A 227 -19.95 32.84 10.08
N ALA A 228 -18.71 32.93 9.62
CA ALA A 228 -17.66 31.94 9.92
C ALA A 228 -17.50 31.66 11.42
N ALA A 229 -17.51 32.70 12.27
CA ALA A 229 -17.38 32.54 13.72
C ALA A 229 -18.55 31.75 14.35
N GLU A 230 -19.75 31.86 13.78
CA GLU A 230 -20.93 31.15 14.26
C GLU A 230 -20.85 29.65 13.92
N VAL A 231 -20.44 29.32 12.69
CA VAL A 231 -20.22 27.93 12.26
C VAL A 231 -19.06 27.29 13.02
N ALA A 232 -17.95 28.00 13.21
CA ALA A 232 -16.80 27.51 13.98
C ALA A 232 -17.18 27.11 15.41
N ARG A 233 -18.05 27.89 16.08
CA ARG A 233 -18.56 27.57 17.42
C ARG A 233 -19.41 26.30 17.43
N ILE A 234 -20.23 26.08 16.40
CA ILE A 234 -21.05 24.85 16.28
C ILE A 234 -20.14 23.64 16.01
N THR A 235 -19.14 23.79 15.14
CA THR A 235 -18.15 22.75 14.85
C THR A 235 -17.38 22.37 16.13
N ALA A 236 -16.96 23.34 16.93
CA ALA A 236 -16.29 23.10 18.20
C ALA A 236 -17.17 22.32 19.19
N ALA A 237 -18.45 22.70 19.34
CA ALA A 237 -19.39 21.97 20.19
C ALA A 237 -19.58 20.51 19.73
N ALA A 238 -19.67 20.27 18.42
CA ALA A 238 -19.76 18.91 17.88
C ALA A 238 -18.48 18.09 18.15
N MET A 239 -17.30 18.70 18.00
CA MET A 239 -16.03 18.06 18.31
C MET A 239 -15.86 17.75 19.81
N ASN A 240 -16.50 18.51 20.70
CA ASN A 240 -16.56 18.24 22.13
C ASN A 240 -17.59 17.16 22.51
N GLY A 241 -18.33 16.61 21.54
CA GLY A 241 -19.39 15.63 21.78
C GLY A 241 -20.69 16.23 22.33
N GLU A 242 -20.86 17.55 22.27
CA GLU A 242 -22.07 18.24 22.73
C GLU A 242 -23.23 18.14 21.72
N LEU A 243 -22.91 17.83 20.45
CA LEU A 243 -23.86 17.67 19.36
C LEU A 243 -23.53 16.40 18.59
N ASP A 244 -24.55 15.66 18.18
CA ASP A 244 -24.33 14.60 17.20
C ASP A 244 -24.02 15.19 15.80
N PHE A 245 -23.54 14.35 14.88
CA PHE A 245 -23.14 14.81 13.55
C PHE A 245 -24.29 15.46 12.78
N ALA A 246 -25.49 14.86 12.81
CA ALA A 246 -26.63 15.32 12.03
C ALA A 246 -27.19 16.63 12.61
N GLU A 247 -27.24 16.77 13.93
CA GLU A 247 -27.58 17.99 14.64
C GLU A 247 -26.59 19.11 14.35
N SER A 248 -25.29 18.82 14.42
CA SER A 248 -24.23 19.76 14.08
C SER A 248 -24.34 20.23 12.63
N LEU A 249 -24.50 19.31 11.68
CA LEU A 249 -24.64 19.64 10.26
C LEU A 249 -25.88 20.51 10.01
N ARG A 250 -27.05 20.13 10.54
CA ARG A 250 -28.28 20.95 10.39
C ARG A 250 -28.09 22.36 10.97
N LYS A 251 -27.47 22.49 12.15
CA LYS A 251 -27.20 23.80 12.75
C LYS A 251 -26.25 24.65 11.91
N ARG A 252 -25.18 24.05 11.38
CA ARG A 252 -24.23 24.78 10.51
C ARG A 252 -24.87 25.19 9.18
N VAL A 253 -25.68 24.32 8.58
CA VAL A 253 -26.39 24.61 7.33
C VAL A 253 -27.47 25.68 7.54
N ALA A 254 -28.17 25.70 8.68
CA ALA A 254 -29.15 26.73 9.00
C ALA A 254 -28.54 28.15 9.01
N VAL A 255 -27.27 28.29 9.37
CA VAL A 255 -26.54 29.57 9.34
C VAL A 255 -26.37 30.12 7.91
N LEU A 256 -26.46 29.25 6.90
CA LEU A 256 -26.31 29.60 5.49
C LEU A 256 -27.62 30.10 4.85
N ALA A 257 -28.73 30.13 5.60
CA ALA A 257 -30.03 30.54 5.09
C ALA A 257 -30.00 31.96 4.50
N GLY A 258 -30.59 32.11 3.31
CA GLY A 258 -30.67 33.37 2.59
C GLY A 258 -29.50 33.66 1.65
N LEU A 259 -28.44 32.85 1.65
CA LEU A 259 -27.36 32.97 0.68
C LEU A 259 -27.87 32.71 -0.75
N PRO A 260 -27.44 33.52 -1.74
CA PRO A 260 -27.71 33.27 -3.14
C PRO A 260 -26.94 32.01 -3.62
N VAL A 261 -27.54 31.21 -4.51
CA VAL A 261 -26.96 29.96 -5.04
C VAL A 261 -25.60 30.19 -5.71
N GLU A 262 -25.38 31.37 -6.27
CA GLU A 262 -24.14 31.81 -6.93
C GLU A 262 -22.91 31.72 -6.00
N VAL A 263 -23.10 31.79 -4.68
CA VAL A 263 -22.02 31.59 -3.70
C VAL A 263 -21.35 30.22 -3.83
N LEU A 264 -22.10 29.20 -4.27
CA LEU A 264 -21.59 27.85 -4.45
C LEU A 264 -20.57 27.82 -5.59
N ASP A 265 -20.78 28.62 -6.64
CA ASP A 265 -19.87 28.72 -7.78
C ASP A 265 -18.55 29.36 -7.34
N GLU A 266 -18.61 30.44 -6.56
CA GLU A 266 -17.43 31.08 -5.98
C GLU A 266 -16.62 30.15 -5.06
N VAL A 267 -17.31 29.30 -4.28
CA VAL A 267 -16.64 28.31 -3.42
C VAL A 267 -15.97 27.24 -4.28
N ARG A 268 -16.63 26.75 -5.34
CA ARG A 268 -16.04 25.77 -6.27
C ARG A 268 -14.77 26.31 -6.94
N GLU A 269 -14.77 27.56 -7.37
CA GLU A 269 -13.60 28.20 -8.00
C GLU A 269 -12.43 28.38 -7.01
N ALA A 270 -12.73 28.54 -5.72
CA ALA A 270 -11.74 28.69 -4.67
C ALA A 270 -11.18 27.35 -4.16
N LEU A 271 -11.77 26.21 -4.53
CA LEU A 271 -11.30 24.90 -4.08
C LEU A 271 -9.87 24.63 -4.53
N VAL A 272 -9.03 24.23 -3.57
CA VAL A 272 -7.67 23.77 -3.89
C VAL A 272 -7.53 22.31 -3.54
N LEU A 273 -7.25 21.50 -4.55
CA LEU A 273 -6.94 20.09 -4.38
C LEU A 273 -5.70 19.90 -3.49
N THR A 274 -5.74 18.85 -2.67
CA THR A 274 -4.58 18.40 -1.91
C THR A 274 -3.45 18.03 -2.87
N PRO A 275 -2.18 18.40 -2.56
CA PRO A 275 -1.04 18.02 -3.39
C PRO A 275 -1.05 16.52 -3.68
N GLY A 276 -0.81 16.13 -4.92
CA GLY A 276 -0.85 14.72 -5.35
C GLY A 276 -2.23 14.18 -5.72
N ALA A 277 -3.33 14.85 -5.38
CA ALA A 277 -4.70 14.34 -5.65
C ALA A 277 -4.95 13.99 -7.12
N ARG A 278 -4.60 14.90 -8.05
CA ARG A 278 -4.74 14.63 -9.49
C ARG A 278 -3.86 13.48 -9.96
N THR A 279 -2.67 13.34 -9.39
CA THR A 279 -1.74 12.24 -9.72
C THR A 279 -2.30 10.91 -9.24
N LEU A 280 -2.78 10.84 -7.99
CA LEU A 280 -3.44 9.66 -7.43
C LEU A 280 -4.59 9.19 -8.33
N ILE A 281 -5.56 10.06 -8.59
CA ILE A 281 -6.77 9.72 -9.35
C ILE A 281 -6.42 9.26 -10.77
N ARG A 282 -5.60 10.03 -11.48
CA ARG A 282 -5.20 9.71 -12.86
C ARG A 282 -4.47 8.37 -12.96
N THR A 283 -3.55 8.11 -12.02
CA THR A 283 -2.77 6.86 -11.99
C THR A 283 -3.70 5.67 -11.76
N LEU A 284 -4.57 5.77 -10.75
CA LEU A 284 -5.50 4.68 -10.42
C LEU A 284 -6.50 4.41 -11.54
N GLN A 285 -7.06 5.45 -12.18
CA GLN A 285 -7.94 5.30 -13.35
C GLN A 285 -7.25 4.56 -14.50
N ARG A 286 -5.99 4.88 -14.81
CA ARG A 286 -5.20 4.17 -15.85
C ARG A 286 -4.91 2.72 -15.50
N LEU A 287 -4.82 2.41 -14.21
CA LEU A 287 -4.69 1.05 -13.68
C LEU A 287 -6.05 0.31 -13.58
N GLY A 288 -7.13 0.93 -14.06
CA GLY A 288 -8.47 0.34 -14.10
C GLY A 288 -9.21 0.37 -12.76
N PHE A 289 -8.79 1.21 -11.81
CA PHE A 289 -9.57 1.43 -10.60
C PHE A 289 -10.85 2.19 -10.90
N ARG A 290 -11.89 1.88 -10.12
CA ARG A 290 -13.03 2.77 -9.94
C ARG A 290 -12.72 3.79 -8.84
N CYS A 291 -12.87 5.06 -9.14
CA CYS A 291 -12.52 6.15 -8.24
C CYS A 291 -13.76 6.97 -7.93
N GLY A 292 -13.95 7.33 -6.66
CA GLY A 292 -14.98 8.30 -6.32
C GLY A 292 -14.85 8.90 -4.94
N ILE A 293 -15.87 9.66 -4.56
CA ILE A 293 -15.86 10.48 -3.34
C ILE A 293 -17.09 10.24 -2.47
N VAL A 294 -16.90 10.32 -1.15
CA VAL A 294 -17.96 10.25 -0.16
C VAL A 294 -17.74 11.34 0.88
N SER A 295 -18.64 12.32 0.93
CA SER A 295 -18.44 13.55 1.69
C SER A 295 -19.60 13.83 2.66
N GLY A 296 -19.27 14.48 3.78
CA GLY A 296 -20.25 15.14 4.64
C GLY A 296 -20.67 16.53 4.14
N GLY A 297 -20.01 17.03 3.08
CA GLY A 297 -20.31 18.28 2.38
C GLY A 297 -21.50 18.16 1.44
N PHE A 298 -21.47 18.86 0.30
CA PHE A 298 -22.67 19.12 -0.50
C PHE A 298 -22.56 18.65 -1.97
N THR A 299 -23.62 18.06 -2.52
CA THR A 299 -23.72 17.61 -3.94
C THR A 299 -23.46 18.75 -4.92
N GLN A 300 -23.94 19.95 -4.61
CA GLN A 300 -23.68 21.15 -5.41
C GLN A 300 -22.20 21.54 -5.55
N ILE A 301 -21.33 20.99 -4.70
CA ILE A 301 -19.88 21.17 -4.74
C ILE A 301 -19.18 19.90 -5.22
N THR A 302 -19.61 18.75 -4.71
CA THR A 302 -18.98 17.45 -4.96
C THR A 302 -19.25 16.89 -6.35
N ASP A 303 -20.45 17.07 -6.92
CA ASP A 303 -20.78 16.54 -8.24
C ASP A 303 -19.96 17.22 -9.36
N PRO A 304 -19.85 18.57 -9.42
CA PRO A 304 -18.97 19.21 -10.40
C PRO A 304 -17.48 18.87 -10.19
N LEU A 305 -17.06 18.70 -8.93
CA LEU A 305 -15.70 18.27 -8.61
C LEU A 305 -15.43 16.86 -9.15
N ALA A 306 -16.36 15.93 -8.92
CA ALA A 306 -16.29 14.56 -9.42
C ALA A 306 -16.23 14.50 -10.94
N GLU A 307 -17.08 15.29 -11.63
CA GLU A 307 -17.06 15.41 -13.09
C GLU A 307 -15.70 15.93 -13.59
N SER A 308 -15.17 16.99 -12.97
CA SER A 308 -13.87 17.59 -13.36
C SER A 308 -12.66 16.65 -13.18
N LEU A 309 -12.80 15.63 -12.34
CA LEU A 309 -11.78 14.62 -12.03
C LEU A 309 -12.06 13.28 -12.74
N GLY A 310 -13.18 13.15 -13.46
CA GLY A 310 -13.59 11.93 -14.14
C GLY A 310 -13.90 10.78 -13.16
N LEU A 311 -14.45 11.08 -11.99
CA LEU A 311 -14.79 10.07 -10.99
C LEU A 311 -16.01 9.26 -11.42
N ASP A 312 -16.04 7.98 -11.06
CA ASP A 312 -17.12 7.05 -11.40
C ASP A 312 -18.37 7.26 -10.52
N PHE A 313 -18.19 7.74 -9.29
CA PHE A 313 -19.27 7.92 -8.32
C PHE A 313 -18.99 9.03 -7.29
N ALA A 314 -20.08 9.61 -6.77
CA ALA A 314 -20.06 10.60 -5.70
C ALA A 314 -21.25 10.38 -4.74
N ALA A 315 -21.05 10.65 -3.45
CA ALA A 315 -22.13 10.74 -2.46
C ALA A 315 -21.85 11.90 -1.50
N ALA A 316 -22.85 12.77 -1.30
CA ALA A 316 -22.79 13.89 -0.37
C ALA A 316 -24.20 14.29 0.09
N ASN A 317 -24.29 15.22 1.06
CA ASN A 317 -25.56 15.83 1.44
C ASN A 317 -26.03 16.82 0.35
N THR A 318 -27.31 17.18 0.32
CA THR A 318 -27.81 18.18 -0.64
C THR A 318 -28.39 19.37 0.10
N LEU A 319 -27.89 20.59 -0.19
CA LEU A 319 -28.47 21.82 0.35
C LEU A 319 -29.85 22.06 -0.29
N GLU A 320 -30.84 22.45 0.49
CA GLU A 320 -32.14 22.84 -0.04
C GLU A 320 -32.08 24.27 -0.62
N VAL A 321 -32.59 24.40 -1.85
CA VAL A 321 -32.60 25.66 -2.62
C VAL A 321 -34.03 25.99 -3.04
N VAL A 322 -34.47 27.20 -2.75
CA VAL A 322 -35.77 27.75 -3.17
C VAL A 322 -35.56 29.18 -3.69
N ASP A 323 -36.16 29.50 -4.84
CA ASP A 323 -36.06 30.82 -5.48
C ASP A 323 -34.61 31.34 -5.63
N GLY A 324 -33.69 30.43 -5.97
CA GLY A 324 -32.27 30.76 -6.15
C GLY A 324 -31.50 31.03 -4.85
N LYS A 325 -32.06 30.66 -3.68
CA LYS A 325 -31.41 30.88 -2.38
C LYS A 325 -31.37 29.62 -1.54
N LEU A 326 -30.32 29.49 -0.72
CA LEU A 326 -30.22 28.45 0.30
C LEU A 326 -31.28 28.69 1.38
N THR A 327 -32.08 27.67 1.70
CA THR A 327 -33.09 27.79 2.77
C THR A 327 -32.49 27.60 4.16
N GLY A 328 -31.28 27.03 4.24
CA GLY A 328 -30.70 26.50 5.47
C GLY A 328 -31.19 25.08 5.83
N GLY A 329 -31.91 24.44 4.91
CA GLY A 329 -32.33 23.04 5.00
C GLY A 329 -31.43 22.07 4.21
N LEU A 330 -31.69 20.78 4.41
CA LEU A 330 -31.06 19.67 3.69
C LEU A 330 -32.13 18.82 3.02
N VAL A 331 -31.83 18.30 1.83
CA VAL A 331 -32.72 17.41 1.07
C VAL A 331 -32.22 15.97 1.18
N GLY A 332 -33.14 15.04 1.44
CA GLY A 332 -32.86 13.60 1.43
C GLY A 332 -32.24 13.07 2.72
N GLU A 333 -31.63 11.89 2.62
CA GLU A 333 -30.91 11.24 3.72
C GLU A 333 -29.58 11.94 3.97
N ILE A 334 -29.23 12.12 5.24
CA ILE A 334 -27.94 12.70 5.62
C ILE A 334 -26.84 11.64 5.47
N VAL A 335 -25.79 11.99 4.74
CA VAL A 335 -24.53 11.24 4.66
C VAL A 335 -23.75 11.49 5.96
N ASP A 336 -24.11 10.74 6.99
CA ASP A 336 -23.39 10.68 8.26
C ASP A 336 -22.28 9.62 8.24
N ARG A 337 -21.65 9.37 9.39
CA ARG A 337 -20.58 8.38 9.54
C ARG A 337 -20.97 7.00 9.00
N SER A 338 -22.16 6.53 9.33
CA SER A 338 -22.69 5.25 8.86
C SER A 338 -23.10 5.31 7.38
N GLY A 339 -23.59 6.48 6.94
CA GLY A 339 -23.90 6.78 5.54
C GLY A 339 -22.67 6.68 4.64
N LYS A 340 -21.49 7.10 5.12
CA LYS A 340 -20.24 6.95 4.36
C LYS A 340 -19.88 5.48 4.10
N ALA A 341 -20.01 4.63 5.12
CA ALA A 341 -19.81 3.19 4.97
C ALA A 341 -20.83 2.55 4.02
N ARG A 342 -22.12 2.93 4.12
CA ARG A 342 -23.17 2.48 3.19
C ARG A 342 -22.88 2.90 1.75
N ALA A 343 -22.39 4.12 1.53
CA ALA A 343 -22.03 4.61 0.20
C ALA A 343 -20.88 3.79 -0.41
N LEU A 344 -19.81 3.53 0.34
CA LEU A 344 -18.72 2.66 -0.08
C LEU A 344 -19.22 1.27 -0.48
N ALA A 345 -20.04 0.64 0.37
CA ALA A 345 -20.57 -0.70 0.11
C ALA A 345 -21.47 -0.74 -1.12
N ARG A 346 -22.30 0.31 -1.33
CA ARG A 346 -23.12 0.46 -2.52
C ARG A 346 -22.27 0.56 -3.79
N PHE A 347 -21.26 1.45 -3.80
CA PHE A 347 -20.39 1.62 -4.97
C PHE A 347 -19.61 0.34 -5.31
N ALA A 348 -19.14 -0.37 -4.29
CA ALA A 348 -18.49 -1.67 -4.48
C ALA A 348 -19.44 -2.69 -5.11
N ALA A 349 -20.68 -2.78 -4.61
CA ALA A 349 -21.70 -3.69 -5.14
C ALA A 349 -22.11 -3.37 -6.58
N GLU A 350 -22.30 -2.08 -6.93
CA GLU A 350 -22.67 -1.62 -8.27
C GLU A 350 -21.63 -2.02 -9.33
N HIS A 351 -20.36 -2.15 -8.94
CA HIS A 351 -19.27 -2.56 -9.82
C HIS A 351 -18.83 -4.02 -9.65
N GLY A 352 -19.49 -4.81 -8.80
CA GLY A 352 -19.13 -6.20 -8.52
C GLY A 352 -17.75 -6.35 -7.87
N ILE A 353 -17.30 -5.35 -7.11
CA ILE A 353 -16.01 -5.32 -6.44
C ILE A 353 -16.21 -5.76 -4.98
N PRO A 354 -15.55 -6.84 -4.52
CA PRO A 354 -15.57 -7.23 -3.11
C PRO A 354 -15.02 -6.13 -2.18
N LEU A 355 -15.56 -6.01 -0.97
CA LEU A 355 -15.12 -4.99 0.00
C LEU A 355 -13.63 -5.11 0.38
N ASP A 356 -13.08 -6.33 0.40
CA ASP A 356 -11.65 -6.54 0.64
C ASP A 356 -10.75 -6.00 -0.49
N GLN A 357 -11.32 -5.66 -1.64
CA GLN A 357 -10.66 -5.01 -2.79
C GLN A 357 -10.87 -3.49 -2.83
N THR A 358 -11.53 -2.90 -1.83
CA THR A 358 -11.73 -1.44 -1.77
C THR A 358 -10.68 -0.74 -0.90
N VAL A 359 -10.46 0.53 -1.19
CA VAL A 359 -9.63 1.46 -0.43
C VAL A 359 -10.50 2.64 -0.01
N ALA A 360 -10.40 3.07 1.23
CA ALA A 360 -11.01 4.30 1.71
C ALA A 360 -9.95 5.22 2.30
N VAL A 361 -10.02 6.52 2.00
CA VAL A 361 -9.12 7.54 2.52
C VAL A 361 -9.93 8.68 3.14
N GLY A 362 -9.60 9.07 4.36
CA GLY A 362 -10.26 10.16 5.07
C GLY A 362 -9.44 10.65 6.26
N ASP A 363 -9.80 11.79 6.85
CA ASP A 363 -9.05 12.43 7.94
C ASP A 363 -9.83 12.47 9.27
N GLY A 364 -11.16 12.34 9.20
CA GLY A 364 -12.06 12.67 10.29
C GLY A 364 -12.67 11.47 11.01
N ALA A 365 -13.23 11.71 12.20
CA ALA A 365 -13.95 10.68 12.96
C ALA A 365 -15.25 10.23 12.28
N ASN A 366 -15.79 11.07 11.38
CA ASN A 366 -16.89 10.77 10.48
C ASN A 366 -16.52 9.73 9.40
N ASP A 367 -15.24 9.47 9.16
CA ASP A 367 -14.79 8.49 8.16
C ASP A 367 -14.59 7.09 8.74
N LEU A 368 -14.50 6.96 10.06
CA LEU A 368 -14.06 5.72 10.71
C LEU A 368 -14.84 4.48 10.27
N ASP A 369 -16.17 4.57 10.12
CA ASP A 369 -16.95 3.41 9.68
C ASP A 369 -16.64 3.05 8.22
N MET A 370 -16.40 4.05 7.35
CA MET A 370 -15.99 3.84 5.97
C MET A 370 -14.58 3.24 5.90
N LEU A 371 -13.63 3.77 6.67
CA LEU A 371 -12.25 3.27 6.77
C LEU A 371 -12.20 1.82 7.28
N ASN A 372 -13.03 1.48 8.26
CA ASN A 372 -13.12 0.14 8.84
C ASN A 372 -13.87 -0.86 7.95
N THR A 373 -14.81 -0.37 7.12
CA THR A 373 -15.54 -1.21 6.16
C THR A 373 -14.68 -1.55 4.93
N ALA A 374 -13.76 -0.68 4.54
CA ALA A 374 -12.89 -0.89 3.40
C ALA A 374 -11.85 -1.99 3.65
N GLY A 375 -11.45 -2.69 2.58
CA GLY A 375 -10.35 -3.66 2.64
C GLY A 375 -9.00 -3.03 2.99
N LEU A 376 -8.85 -1.73 2.74
CA LEU A 376 -7.75 -0.89 3.24
C LEU A 376 -8.26 0.51 3.56
N GLY A 377 -8.22 0.88 4.84
CA GLY A 377 -8.63 2.20 5.34
C GLY A 377 -7.41 3.04 5.72
N ILE A 378 -7.22 4.18 5.05
CA ILE A 378 -6.08 5.07 5.23
C ILE A 378 -6.54 6.36 5.90
N ALA A 379 -6.04 6.62 7.10
CA ALA A 379 -6.17 7.90 7.77
C ALA A 379 -5.17 8.91 7.18
N PHE A 380 -5.63 9.94 6.47
CA PHE A 380 -4.78 10.93 5.81
C PHE A 380 -4.74 12.24 6.59
N ASN A 381 -3.56 12.65 7.06
CA ASN A 381 -3.34 13.84 7.91
C ASN A 381 -4.35 13.96 9.08
N ALA A 382 -4.84 12.81 9.54
CA ALA A 382 -6.01 12.68 10.40
C ALA A 382 -5.73 13.14 11.83
N LYS A 383 -6.75 13.25 12.68
CA LYS A 383 -6.55 13.45 14.14
C LYS A 383 -6.01 12.17 14.79
N PRO A 384 -5.26 12.24 15.92
CA PRO A 384 -4.68 11.05 16.57
C PRO A 384 -5.66 9.89 16.79
N PHE A 385 -6.86 10.20 17.31
CA PHE A 385 -7.93 9.21 17.54
C PHE A 385 -8.34 8.44 16.27
N VAL A 386 -8.29 9.08 15.10
CA VAL A 386 -8.62 8.45 13.81
C VAL A 386 -7.48 7.58 13.33
N ARG A 387 -6.23 8.05 13.49
CA ARG A 387 -5.02 7.30 13.12
C ARG A 387 -4.90 5.97 13.86
N GLU A 388 -5.27 5.96 15.15
CA GLU A 388 -5.22 4.76 16.00
C GLU A 388 -6.24 3.69 15.61
N GLN A 389 -7.33 4.07 14.92
CA GLN A 389 -8.40 3.15 14.53
C GLN A 389 -8.35 2.74 13.06
N ALA A 390 -7.67 3.50 12.20
CA ALA A 390 -7.51 3.14 10.79
C ALA A 390 -6.49 2.01 10.61
N HIS A 391 -6.55 1.35 9.44
CA HIS A 391 -5.61 0.28 9.10
C HIS A 391 -4.17 0.80 8.91
N THR A 392 -4.03 2.03 8.42
CA THR A 392 -2.76 2.74 8.20
C THR A 392 -3.00 4.24 8.26
N ALA A 393 -1.99 5.02 8.65
CA ALA A 393 -2.03 6.47 8.62
C ALA A 393 -0.90 7.05 7.75
N LEU A 394 -1.21 8.13 7.03
CA LEU A 394 -0.27 8.93 6.24
C LEU A 394 -0.34 10.38 6.70
N ASN A 395 0.77 10.94 7.15
CA ASN A 395 0.87 12.30 7.69
C ASN A 395 1.79 13.20 6.85
N GLN A 396 2.23 12.72 5.68
CA GLN A 396 2.81 13.58 4.66
C GLN A 396 1.70 14.37 3.93
N PRO A 397 1.95 15.64 3.54
CA PRO A 397 0.95 16.50 2.90
C PRO A 397 0.77 16.20 1.40
N TYR A 398 0.86 14.93 1.00
CA TYR A 398 0.87 14.46 -0.38
C TYR A 398 -0.07 13.25 -0.52
N LEU A 399 -1.23 13.45 -1.13
CA LEU A 399 -2.27 12.42 -1.24
C LEU A 399 -1.85 11.27 -2.16
N ASP A 400 -0.96 11.52 -3.12
CA ASP A 400 -0.36 10.48 -3.98
C ASP A 400 0.55 9.50 -3.23
N ALA A 401 0.93 9.78 -1.97
CA ALA A 401 1.62 8.80 -1.11
C ALA A 401 0.80 7.52 -0.87
N VAL A 402 -0.53 7.57 -1.06
CA VAL A 402 -1.41 6.38 -1.08
C VAL A 402 -0.92 5.34 -2.10
N LEU A 403 -0.38 5.77 -3.24
CA LEU A 403 0.13 4.86 -4.27
C LEU A 403 1.27 3.97 -3.75
N GLN A 404 2.14 4.50 -2.90
CA GLN A 404 3.25 3.73 -2.31
C GLN A 404 2.73 2.70 -1.28
N VAL A 405 1.69 3.04 -0.52
CA VAL A 405 1.02 2.06 0.36
C VAL A 405 0.42 0.91 -0.48
N LEU A 406 -0.17 1.22 -1.63
CA LEU A 406 -0.68 0.23 -2.59
C LEU A 406 0.43 -0.53 -3.35
N GLY A 407 1.69 -0.13 -3.19
CA GLY A 407 2.86 -0.83 -3.72
C GLY A 407 3.32 -0.38 -5.10
N PHE A 408 2.84 0.78 -5.57
CA PHE A 408 3.28 1.37 -6.81
C PHE A 408 4.57 2.17 -6.62
N THR A 409 5.54 1.92 -7.47
CA THR A 409 6.77 2.70 -7.52
C THR A 409 6.54 4.03 -8.23
N ARG A 410 7.40 5.01 -7.97
CA ARG A 410 7.37 6.29 -8.69
C ARG A 410 7.51 6.11 -10.19
N ASP A 411 8.34 5.17 -10.63
CA ASP A 411 8.55 4.91 -12.05
C ASP A 411 7.26 4.38 -12.69
N GLU A 412 6.54 3.45 -12.03
CA GLU A 412 5.23 2.99 -12.47
C GLU A 412 4.21 4.15 -12.55
N VAL A 413 4.28 5.11 -11.62
CA VAL A 413 3.42 6.31 -11.62
C VAL A 413 3.77 7.26 -12.77
N LEU A 414 5.05 7.43 -13.11
CA LEU A 414 5.50 8.26 -14.23
C LEU A 414 5.15 7.64 -15.58
N ASP A 415 5.29 6.32 -15.71
CA ASP A 415 4.86 5.57 -16.89
C ASP A 415 3.35 5.66 -17.10
N ALA A 416 2.60 5.71 -15.98
CA ALA A 416 1.17 5.94 -15.97
C ALA A 416 0.78 7.42 -15.95
N SER A 417 1.66 8.41 -16.15
CA SER A 417 1.31 9.84 -16.04
C SER A 417 0.90 10.55 -17.31
#